data_AF-A0A967PZB4-F1
#
_entry.id   AF-A0A967PZB4-F1
#
_cell.length_a   1.000
_cell.length_b   1.000
_cell.length_c   1.000
_cell.angle_alpha   90.00
_cell.angle_beta   90.00
_cell.angle_gamma   90.00
#
_symmetry.space_group_name_H-M   'P 1'
#
loop_
_entity.id
_entity.type
_entity.pdbx_description
1 polymer ?
#
loop_
_entity_poly.entity_id
_entity_poly.type
_entity_poly.pdbx_seq_one_letter_code
_entity_poly.pdbx_strand_id
1 'polypeptide(L)' 'MDKIFRVNMNDLSARVEDVPAEWAGLGGRGLTSTIVAKEVPPTCHPLGPSNKLIFAPGLLSGTAAANSGRLSAG' A
#
# COMPACT_ATOMS: atom_id res chain seq x y z
N MET A 1 11.72 -11.13 1.18
CA MET A 1 11.26 -10.65 -0.15
C MET A 1 9.94 -9.98 0.07
N ASP A 2 9.86 -8.69 -0.22
CA ASP A 2 8.70 -7.88 0.16
C ASP A 2 7.52 -8.20 -0.75
N LYS A 3 6.32 -8.30 -0.16
CA LYS A 3 5.09 -8.73 -0.84
C LYS A 3 3.98 -7.71 -0.69
N ILE A 4 3.11 -7.63 -1.68
CA ILE A 4 1.86 -6.85 -1.64
C ILE A 4 0.69 -7.81 -1.72
N PHE A 5 -0.23 -7.69 -0.75
CA PHE A 5 -1.52 -8.37 -0.77
C PHE A 5 -2.53 -7.46 -1.47
N ARG A 6 -3.11 -7.94 -2.57
CA ARG A 6 -4.11 -7.22 -3.35
C ARG A 6 -5.46 -7.89 -3.12
N VAL A 7 -6.41 -7.14 -2.59
CA VAL A 7 -7.80 -7.60 -2.38
C VAL A 7 -8.71 -6.74 -3.25
N ASN A 8 -9.51 -7.40 -4.09
CA ASN A 8 -10.55 -6.73 -4.87
C ASN A 8 -11.91 -7.01 -4.21
N MET A 9 -12.55 -5.96 -3.71
CA MET A 9 -13.83 -6.09 -3.01
C MET A 9 -15.04 -6.26 -3.95
N ASN A 10 -14.88 -6.03 -5.26
CA ASN A 10 -15.97 -6.22 -6.23
C ASN A 10 -16.21 -7.70 -6.54
N ASP A 11 -15.15 -8.51 -6.58
CA ASP A 11 -15.20 -9.95 -6.93
C ASP A 11 -14.68 -10.87 -5.80
N LEU A 12 -14.28 -10.28 -4.66
CA LEU A 12 -13.72 -10.98 -3.49
C LEU A 12 -12.44 -11.77 -3.78
N SER A 13 -11.74 -11.46 -4.87
CA SER A 13 -10.46 -12.09 -5.18
C SER A 13 -9.32 -11.52 -4.32
N ALA A 14 -8.36 -12.38 -4.02
CA ALA A 14 -7.12 -12.02 -3.34
C ALA A 14 -5.92 -12.61 -4.07
N ARG A 15 -4.87 -11.81 -4.23
CA ARG A 15 -3.59 -12.27 -4.80
C ARG A 15 -2.42 -11.64 -4.08
N VAL A 16 -1.29 -12.32 -4.14
CA VAL A 16 -0.01 -11.83 -3.61
C VAL A 16 0.92 -11.58 -4.78
N GLU A 17 1.54 -10.42 -4.81
CA GLU A 17 2.57 -10.08 -5.80
C GLU A 17 3.85 -9.61 -5.12
N ASP A 18 4.96 -9.71 -5.84
CA ASP A 18 6.21 -9.10 -5.41
C ASP A 18 6.13 -7.58 -5.49
N VAL A 19 6.77 -6.90 -4.55
CA VAL A 19 6.92 -5.45 -4.61
C VAL A 19 7.76 -5.08 -5.85
N PRO A 20 7.27 -4.22 -6.75
CA PRO A 20 8.03 -3.73 -7.89
C PRO A 20 9.37 -3.13 -7.47
N ALA A 21 10.42 -3.35 -8.27
CA ALA A 21 11.76 -2.84 -7.98
C ALA A 21 11.80 -1.30 -7.85
N GLU A 22 10.93 -0.58 -8.57
CA GLU A 22 10.80 0.88 -8.46
C GLU A 22 10.31 1.36 -7.08
N TRP A 23 9.70 0.48 -6.27
CA TRP A 23 9.20 0.81 -4.94
C TRP A 23 10.10 0.24 -3.83
N ALA A 24 11.25 -0.33 -4.19
CA ALA A 24 12.21 -0.86 -3.24
C ALA A 24 12.67 0.24 -2.26
N GLY A 25 12.67 -0.08 -0.97
CA GLY A 25 13.04 0.87 0.08
C GLY A 25 11.97 1.91 0.40
N LEU A 26 10.75 1.80 -0.14
CA LEU A 26 9.60 2.57 0.32
C LEU A 26 8.82 1.81 1.39
N GLY A 27 8.27 2.54 2.35
CA GLY A 27 7.35 2.03 3.37
C GLY A 27 6.45 3.15 3.89
N GLY A 28 5.46 2.80 4.70
CA GLY A 28 4.51 3.73 5.28
C GLY A 28 3.91 4.67 4.23
N ARG A 29 3.81 5.96 4.58
CA ARG A 29 3.25 7.00 3.70
C ARG A 29 3.92 7.10 2.33
N GLY A 30 5.23 6.86 2.26
CA GLY A 30 5.94 6.89 0.97
C GLY A 30 5.40 5.85 0.01
N LEU A 31 5.16 4.62 0.49
CA LEU A 31 4.59 3.55 -0.31
C LEU A 31 3.12 3.79 -0.64
N THR A 32 2.30 4.22 0.32
CA THR A 32 0.87 4.49 0.06
C THR A 32 0.69 5.56 -1.01
N SER A 33 1.39 6.69 -0.91
CA SER A 33 1.30 7.78 -1.88
C SER A 33 1.78 7.38 -3.27
N THR A 34 2.85 6.58 -3.37
CA THR A 34 3.33 6.06 -4.65
C THR A 34 2.27 5.19 -5.33
N ILE A 35 1.64 4.27 -4.59
CA ILE A 35 0.60 3.39 -5.14
C ILE A 35 -0.62 4.21 -5.58
N VAL A 36 -1.08 5.16 -4.77
CA VAL A 36 -2.20 6.04 -5.14
C VAL A 36 -1.88 6.82 -6.41
N ALA A 37 -0.72 7.49 -6.46
CA ALA A 37 -0.32 8.28 -7.62
C ALA A 37 -0.19 7.46 -8.90
N LYS A 38 0.19 6.19 -8.78
CA LYS A 38 0.37 5.29 -9.93
C LYS A 38 -0.92 4.65 -10.39
N GLU A 39 -1.83 4.31 -9.47
CA GLU A 39 -2.92 3.38 -9.75
C GLU A 39 -4.33 3.95 -9.59
N VAL A 40 -4.50 5.11 -8.96
CA VAL A 40 -5.80 5.75 -8.74
C VAL A 40 -6.01 6.87 -9.75
N PRO A 41 -7.11 6.88 -10.52
CA PRO A 41 -7.40 7.99 -11.42
C PRO A 41 -7.58 9.30 -10.63
N PRO A 42 -6.88 10.39 -10.97
CA PRO A 42 -6.85 11.61 -10.17
C PRO A 42 -8.20 12.35 -10.11
N THR A 43 -9.10 12.06 -11.04
CA THR A 43 -10.44 12.65 -11.14
C THR A 43 -11.54 11.74 -10.60
N CYS A 44 -11.21 10.56 -10.06
CA CYS A 44 -12.23 9.65 -9.54
C CYS A 44 -12.87 10.20 -8.25
N HIS A 45 -14.10 9.77 -7.99
CA HIS A 45 -14.77 10.10 -6.73
C HIS A 45 -14.02 9.41 -5.56
N PRO A 46 -13.69 10.12 -4.46
CA PRO A 46 -12.90 9.54 -3.36
C PRO A 46 -13.56 8.33 -2.68
N LEU A 47 -14.88 8.23 -2.72
CA LEU A 47 -15.65 7.09 -2.20
C LEU A 47 -16.13 6.14 -3.32
N GLY A 48 -15.66 6.34 -4.54
CA GLY A 48 -16.05 5.55 -5.70
C GLY A 48 -15.24 4.25 -5.85
N PRO A 49 -15.68 3.33 -6.71
CA PRO A 49 -15.08 2.01 -6.88
C PRO A 49 -13.67 2.04 -7.51
N SER A 50 -13.27 3.16 -8.10
CA SER A 50 -11.94 3.34 -8.69
C SER A 50 -10.89 3.81 -7.68
N ASN A 51 -11.29 4.21 -6.47
CA ASN A 51 -10.34 4.54 -5.42
C ASN A 51 -9.78 3.26 -4.78
N LYS A 52 -8.60 3.36 -4.17
CA LYS A 52 -7.94 2.27 -3.46
C LYS A 52 -7.67 2.70 -2.03
N LEU A 53 -7.79 1.75 -1.10
CA LEU A 53 -7.35 1.90 0.29
C LEU A 53 -6.09 1.05 0.49
N ILE A 54 -5.00 1.67 0.88
CA ILE A 54 -3.69 1.05 1.02
C ILE A 54 -3.27 1.11 2.49
N PHE A 55 -2.91 -0.03 3.05
CA PHE A 55 -2.24 -0.14 4.34
C PHE A 55 -0.79 -0.50 4.13
N ALA A 56 0.14 0.34 4.59
CA ALA A 56 1.57 0.11 4.46
C ALA A 56 2.28 0.26 5.82
N PRO A 57 2.97 -0.78 6.32
CA PRO A 57 3.84 -0.65 7.47
C PRO A 57 5.07 0.20 7.13
N GLY A 58 5.67 0.84 8.13
CA GLY A 58 6.97 1.51 7.96
C GLY A 58 8.10 0.50 7.72
N LEU A 59 9.22 0.95 7.16
CA LEU A 59 10.39 0.08 6.87
C LEU A 59 10.95 -0.61 8.11
N LEU A 60 10.83 0.03 9.27
CA LEU A 60 11.31 -0.52 10.55
C LEU A 60 10.22 -1.26 11.33
N SER A 61 8.98 -1.29 10.84
CA SER A 61 7.89 -1.98 11.52
C SER A 61 8.16 -3.48 11.56
N GLY A 62 7.95 -4.09 12.74
CA GLY A 62 8.28 -5.50 12.99
C GLY A 62 9.72 -5.72 13.46
N THR A 63 10.55 -4.68 13.58
CA THR A 63 11.88 -4.75 14.21
C THR A 63 11.81 -4.38 15.71
N ALA A 64 12.93 -4.52 16.42
CA ALA A 64 13.06 -4.10 17.81
C ALA A 64 13.32 -2.59 18.00
N ALA A 65 13.35 -1.80 16.92
CA ALA A 65 13.57 -0.36 17.02
C ALA A 65 12.44 0.30 17.82
N ALA A 66 12.79 1.16 18.78
CA ALA A 66 11.81 1.85 19.62
C ALA A 66 10.83 2.67 18.74
N ASN A 67 9.53 2.62 19.07
CA ASN A 67 8.46 3.37 18.39
C ASN A 67 8.29 3.09 16.87
N SER A 68 8.78 1.95 16.38
CA SER A 68 8.77 1.61 14.94
C SER A 68 7.49 0.93 14.42
N GLY A 69 6.55 0.57 15.31
CA GLY A 69 5.31 -0.17 14.98
C GLY A 69 4.19 0.68 14.34
N ARG A 70 4.53 1.69 13.53
CA ARG A 70 3.54 2.59 12.91
C ARG A 70 3.00 2.02 11.60
N LEU A 71 1.71 2.24 11.35
CA LEU A 71 1.03 1.90 10.11
C LEU A 71 0.56 3.18 9.42
N SER A 72 0.71 3.26 8.10
CA SER A 72 0.08 4.30 7.28
C SER A 72 -1.11 3.70 6.54
N ALA A 73 -2.21 4.47 6.51
CA ALA A 73 -3.38 4.18 5.70
C ALA A 73 -3.58 5.36 4.75
N GLY A 74 -3.68 5.10 3.44
CA GLY A 74 -3.80 6.13 2.41
C GLY A 74 -4.48 5.62 1.16
#